data_AF-A0A957T4L7-F1
#
_entry.id   AF-A0A957T4L7-F1
#
_cell.length_a   1.000
_cell.length_b   1.000
_cell.length_c   1.000
_cell.angle_alpha   90.00
_cell.angle_beta   90.00
_cell.angle_gamma   90.00
#
_symmetry.space_group_name_H-M   'P 1'
#
loop_
_entity.id
_entity.type
_entity.pdbx_description
1 polymer ?
#
loop_
_entity_poly.entity_id
_entity_poly.type
_entity_poly.pdbx_seq_one_letter_code
_entity_poly.pdbx_strand_id
1 'polypeptide(L)'
;MIRTMPVVHNEEIDLYIRTYYSLLRSSAPIRIRSLEETHAAMNSSLHQQAEGEELDVSALVYAALRLPACILDTDLVILGQMDDVFQREGYTPEEWTPVRARARRRKFFFESTKQILAAYIASVSDIDDLIPCLTTLQIEWNKLHYALTAAQLGPQLGELDPNDSGARVAFLEEVRLACNLSEDDFAKLGQIWRGTRLLDILQRAIASRLDLQVTVLGAGLSDYRRSVQYWWGKVLEASPVALSKRPIYFVSSNVHSMINLISGFAWQERQHIHNYVLEHNPENLRDEYLRLQEDPNTLARGSLYNFLYYTLRLCLDSITLEENLAAREQQVGVTRVSDPHCLDVEAQIIEMNKLDAAHIDPRLVGIAEEDWALLRGSDALIFNIDYPLGMAAYHIFSQVSTAVGRILGIYILGKAATLNGRVGDVMIPNVV
;
A
#
# COMPACT_ATOMS: atom_id res chain seq x y z
N MET A 1 38.53 18.82 9.00
CA MET A 1 37.25 19.56 8.91
C MET A 1 36.16 18.52 8.73
N ILE A 2 35.50 18.11 9.82
CA ILE A 2 34.44 17.11 9.80
C ILE A 2 33.25 17.77 9.10
N ARG A 3 32.87 17.28 7.93
CA ARG A 3 31.65 17.73 7.23
C ARG A 3 30.46 17.19 8.01
N THR A 4 29.88 18.03 8.86
CA THR A 4 28.55 17.81 9.42
C THR A 4 27.54 17.76 8.27
N MET A 5 26.72 16.71 8.23
CA MET A 5 25.53 16.67 7.37
C MET A 5 24.69 17.92 7.64
N PRO A 6 24.10 18.58 6.63
CA PRO A 6 23.11 19.62 6.88
C PRO A 6 21.88 18.94 7.46
N VAL A 7 21.80 18.90 8.78
CA VAL A 7 20.65 18.44 9.52
C VAL A 7 19.76 19.66 9.70
N VAL A 8 18.80 19.86 8.80
CA VAL A 8 17.61 20.64 9.13
C VAL A 8 16.72 19.67 9.90
N HIS A 9 17.00 19.45 11.20
CA HIS A 9 16.01 18.85 12.08
C HIS A 9 14.89 19.88 12.17
N ASN A 10 13.78 19.60 11.51
CA ASN A 10 12.58 20.40 11.72
C ASN A 10 12.04 20.01 13.10
N GLU A 11 12.35 20.83 14.12
CA GLU A 11 11.96 20.59 15.51
C GLU A 11 10.44 20.41 15.65
N GLU A 12 9.66 20.99 14.75
CA GLU A 12 8.20 20.88 14.69
C GLU A 12 7.76 19.47 14.28
N ILE A 13 8.44 18.85 13.31
CA ILE A 13 8.21 17.44 12.93
C ILE A 13 8.52 16.53 14.12
N ASP A 14 9.67 16.72 14.77
CA ASP A 14 10.03 15.91 15.93
C ASP A 14 9.07 16.10 17.10
N LEU A 15 8.55 17.32 17.30
CA LEU A 15 7.53 17.61 18.29
C LEU A 15 6.22 16.88 17.98
N TYR A 16 5.74 16.94 16.74
CA TYR A 16 4.54 16.23 16.31
C TYR A 16 4.68 14.72 16.52
N ILE A 17 5.80 14.14 16.07
CA ILE A 17 6.14 12.73 16.25
C ILE A 17 6.10 12.33 17.73
N ARG A 18 6.82 13.07 18.58
CA ARG A 18 6.83 12.80 20.02
C ARG A 18 5.43 12.93 20.63
N THR A 19 4.63 13.87 20.15
CA THR A 19 3.28 14.14 20.68
C THR A 19 2.35 12.96 20.44
N TYR A 20 2.19 12.51 19.19
CA TYR A 20 1.30 11.38 18.93
C TYR A 20 1.83 10.08 19.54
N TYR A 21 3.14 9.82 19.55
CA TYR A 21 3.68 8.63 20.23
C TYR A 21 3.44 8.66 21.73
N SER A 22 3.50 9.84 22.35
CA SER A 22 3.20 9.99 23.77
C SER A 22 1.73 9.70 24.06
N LEU A 23 0.83 10.23 23.23
CA LEU A 23 -0.61 10.04 23.37
C LEU A 23 -1.03 8.58 23.08
N LEU A 24 -0.46 7.95 22.06
CA LEU A 24 -0.76 6.56 21.67
C LEU A 24 -0.23 5.51 22.66
N ARG A 25 0.58 5.89 23.65
CA ARG A 25 0.93 5.01 24.78
C ARG A 25 -0.20 4.88 25.81
N SER A 26 -1.22 5.74 25.75
CA SER A 26 -2.43 5.61 26.54
C SER A 26 -3.20 4.35 26.16
N SER A 27 -3.78 3.67 27.14
CA SER A 27 -4.71 2.56 26.91
C SER A 27 -6.10 3.03 26.45
N ALA A 28 -6.46 4.29 26.72
CA ALA A 28 -7.71 4.87 26.28
C ALA A 28 -7.60 5.46 24.87
N PRO A 29 -8.65 5.38 24.04
CA PRO A 29 -8.72 6.05 22.75
C PRO A 29 -8.44 7.56 22.88
N ILE A 30 -7.61 8.07 21.98
CA ILE A 30 -7.32 9.50 21.88
C ILE A 30 -8.15 10.10 20.75
N ARG A 31 -8.57 11.35 20.88
CA ARG A 31 -9.24 12.07 19.79
C ARG A 31 -8.20 12.63 18.83
N ILE A 32 -8.41 12.47 17.53
CA ILE A 32 -7.54 13.05 16.50
C ILE A 32 -7.46 14.58 16.62
N ARG A 33 -8.52 15.23 17.15
CA ARG A 33 -8.51 16.68 17.43
C ARG A 33 -7.31 17.11 18.29
N SER A 34 -6.86 16.27 19.22
CA SER A 34 -5.71 16.58 20.09
C SER A 34 -4.38 16.68 19.34
N LEU A 35 -4.34 16.27 18.06
CA LEU A 35 -3.15 16.32 17.20
C LEU A 35 -3.21 17.45 16.16
N GLU A 36 -4.37 18.07 15.93
CA GLU A 36 -4.60 19.03 14.84
C GLU A 36 -3.64 20.23 14.93
N GLU A 37 -3.53 20.85 16.11
CA GLU A 37 -2.67 22.02 16.32
C GLU A 37 -1.20 21.71 16.04
N THR A 38 -0.68 20.62 16.63
CA THR A 38 0.70 20.19 16.40
C THR A 38 0.97 19.71 14.98
N HIS A 39 -0.06 19.19 14.29
CA HIS A 39 0.05 18.78 12.89
C HIS A 39 0.13 19.99 11.97
N ALA A 40 -0.69 21.01 12.23
CA ALA A 40 -0.71 22.23 11.45
C ALA A 40 0.61 23.01 11.61
N ALA A 41 1.09 23.13 12.86
CA ALA A 41 2.36 23.76 13.20
C ALA A 41 3.59 23.04 12.61
N MET A 42 3.47 21.77 12.21
CA MET A 42 4.56 21.01 11.57
C MET A 42 4.90 21.54 10.16
N ASN A 43 4.00 22.31 9.54
CA ASN A 43 4.16 22.85 8.18
C ASN A 43 4.50 21.75 7.15
N SER A 44 3.67 20.70 7.13
CA SER A 44 3.84 19.55 6.24
C SER A 44 3.80 19.96 4.77
N SER A 45 4.77 19.49 3.97
CA SER A 45 4.75 19.68 2.52
C SER A 45 3.58 18.99 1.81
N LEU A 46 2.95 18.01 2.48
CA LEU A 46 1.78 17.27 1.99
C LEU A 46 0.45 17.87 2.46
N HIS A 47 0.48 18.89 3.31
CA HIS A 47 -0.70 19.52 3.89
C HIS A 47 -0.40 20.99 4.21
N GLN A 48 -0.29 21.81 3.15
CA GLN A 48 0.26 23.16 3.22
C GLN A 48 -0.72 24.15 3.84
N GLN A 49 -2.04 23.94 3.65
CA GLN A 49 -3.06 24.85 4.20
C GLN A 49 -3.58 24.43 5.58
N ALA A 50 -2.91 23.53 6.29
CA ALA A 50 -3.41 22.95 7.54
C ALA A 50 -3.85 23.99 8.60
N GLU A 51 -3.13 25.11 8.73
CA GLU A 51 -3.44 26.18 9.70
C GLU A 51 -4.57 27.13 9.25
N GLY A 52 -4.76 27.29 7.94
CA GLY A 52 -5.71 28.25 7.36
C GLY A 52 -7.14 27.74 7.27
N GLU A 53 -8.07 28.61 6.90
CA GLU A 53 -9.47 28.23 6.63
C GLU A 53 -9.67 27.66 5.22
N GLU A 54 -8.69 27.88 4.33
CA GLU A 54 -8.71 27.37 2.95
C GLU A 54 -8.55 25.85 2.92
N LEU A 55 -9.31 25.19 2.04
CA LEU A 55 -9.19 23.76 1.82
C LEU A 55 -7.91 23.43 1.05
N ASP A 56 -7.12 22.51 1.58
CA ASP A 56 -6.07 21.81 0.85
C ASP A 56 -6.66 20.59 0.13
N VAL A 57 -7.20 20.82 -1.07
CA VAL A 57 -7.78 19.73 -1.87
C VAL A 57 -6.76 18.64 -2.18
N SER A 58 -5.48 18.99 -2.37
CA SER A 58 -4.45 18.00 -2.67
C SER A 58 -4.18 17.09 -1.47
N ALA A 59 -4.15 17.65 -0.25
CA ALA A 59 -4.01 16.89 0.98
C ALA A 59 -5.25 16.03 1.27
N LEU A 60 -6.45 16.56 1.07
CA LEU A 60 -7.71 15.81 1.20
C LEU A 60 -7.75 14.62 0.23
N VAL A 61 -7.40 14.86 -1.04
CA VAL A 61 -7.26 13.81 -2.08
C VAL A 61 -6.25 12.75 -1.63
N TYR A 62 -5.10 13.19 -1.15
CA TYR A 62 -4.01 12.32 -0.71
C TYR A 62 -4.44 11.39 0.42
N ALA A 63 -5.15 11.92 1.43
CA ALA A 63 -5.64 11.17 2.58
C ALA A 63 -6.81 10.25 2.21
N ALA A 64 -7.80 10.74 1.45
CA ALA A 64 -8.97 9.97 1.03
C ALA A 64 -8.61 8.75 0.18
N LEU A 65 -7.53 8.81 -0.61
CA LEU A 65 -7.04 7.66 -1.38
C LEU A 65 -6.31 6.62 -0.51
N ARG A 66 -5.80 7.01 0.67
CA ARG A 66 -5.02 6.14 1.58
C ARG A 66 -5.85 5.51 2.70
N LEU A 67 -7.08 5.95 2.87
CA LEU A 67 -8.03 5.44 3.84
C LEU A 67 -9.18 4.71 3.15
N PRO A 68 -9.76 3.66 3.75
CA PRO A 68 -10.97 3.02 3.22
C PRO A 68 -12.15 3.98 3.20
N ALA A 69 -13.08 3.77 2.27
CA ALA A 69 -14.27 4.62 2.11
C ALA A 69 -15.12 4.77 3.39
N CYS A 70 -15.19 3.70 4.20
CA CYS A 70 -15.94 3.66 5.44
C CYS A 70 -15.34 4.53 6.55
N ILE A 71 -14.16 5.15 6.34
CA ILE A 71 -13.55 6.05 7.35
C ILE A 71 -14.47 7.21 7.73
N LEU A 72 -15.35 7.64 6.83
CA LEU A 72 -16.34 8.68 7.07
C LEU A 72 -17.53 8.20 7.91
N ASP A 73 -17.66 6.89 8.09
CA ASP A 73 -18.65 6.22 8.94
C ASP A 73 -18.00 5.65 10.21
N THR A 74 -16.73 5.95 10.47
CA THR A 74 -15.94 5.43 11.60
C THR A 74 -15.89 6.42 12.74
N ASP A 75 -16.10 5.95 13.96
CA ASP A 75 -15.87 6.71 15.19
C ASP A 75 -14.50 6.38 15.81
N LEU A 76 -14.09 5.11 15.75
CA LEU A 76 -12.86 4.61 16.36
C LEU A 76 -12.01 3.83 15.36
N VAL A 77 -10.75 4.23 15.24
CA VAL A 77 -9.71 3.48 14.53
C VAL A 77 -8.87 2.72 15.55
N ILE A 78 -8.81 1.39 15.43
CA ILE A 78 -7.96 0.54 16.26
C ILE A 78 -6.78 0.03 15.43
N LEU A 79 -5.56 0.28 15.90
CA LEU A 79 -4.32 -0.13 15.23
C LEU A 79 -3.73 -1.32 15.98
N GLY A 80 -3.39 -2.41 15.29
CA GLY A 80 -2.80 -3.58 15.92
C GLY A 80 -1.89 -4.35 14.97
N GLN A 81 -0.99 -5.16 15.49
CA GLN A 81 0.02 -5.84 14.67
C GLN A 81 -0.42 -7.24 14.23
N MET A 82 -1.22 -7.94 15.04
CA MET A 82 -1.61 -9.33 14.86
C MET A 82 -2.96 -9.61 15.51
N ASP A 83 -3.63 -10.68 15.10
CA ASP A 83 -4.97 -11.06 15.58
C ASP A 83 -5.03 -11.24 17.11
N ASP A 84 -4.02 -11.87 17.70
CA ASP A 84 -3.92 -12.07 19.15
C ASP A 84 -3.93 -10.73 19.93
N VAL A 85 -3.35 -9.67 19.37
CA VAL A 85 -3.38 -8.34 20.01
C VAL A 85 -4.79 -7.76 20.01
N PHE A 86 -5.54 -7.94 18.93
CA PHE A 86 -6.94 -7.53 18.86
C PHE A 86 -7.81 -8.36 19.80
N GLN A 87 -7.64 -9.68 19.81
CA GLN A 87 -8.44 -10.61 20.62
C GLN A 87 -8.27 -10.36 22.13
N ARG A 88 -7.05 -10.06 22.59
CA ARG A 88 -6.79 -9.71 24.01
C ARG A 88 -7.58 -8.49 24.48
N GLU A 89 -7.84 -7.56 23.57
CA GLU A 89 -8.61 -6.34 23.82
C GLU A 89 -10.10 -6.50 23.47
N GLY A 90 -10.54 -7.73 23.15
CA GLY A 90 -11.93 -8.07 22.90
C GLY A 90 -12.42 -7.76 21.47
N TYR A 91 -11.51 -7.58 20.52
CA TYR A 91 -11.83 -7.36 19.11
C TYR A 91 -11.54 -8.61 18.27
N THR A 92 -12.44 -8.91 17.33
CA THR A 92 -12.31 -10.03 16.37
C THR A 92 -12.38 -9.52 14.93
N PRO A 93 -11.36 -8.77 14.43
CA PRO A 93 -11.42 -8.17 13.10
C PRO A 93 -11.64 -9.18 11.96
N GLU A 94 -11.20 -10.43 12.12
CA GLU A 94 -11.42 -11.51 11.16
C GLU A 94 -12.91 -11.78 10.85
N GLU A 95 -13.81 -11.47 11.80
CA GLU A 95 -15.25 -11.63 11.64
C GLU A 95 -15.92 -10.39 11.02
N TRP A 96 -15.16 -9.30 10.86
CA TRP A 96 -15.66 -8.02 10.35
C TRP A 96 -15.50 -7.93 8.83
N THR A 97 -16.07 -6.88 8.22
CA THR A 97 -16.04 -6.74 6.77
C THR A 97 -14.65 -6.29 6.31
N PRO A 98 -13.94 -7.05 5.45
CA PRO A 98 -12.66 -6.59 4.91
C PRO A 98 -12.87 -5.39 3.99
N VAL A 99 -12.11 -4.32 4.23
CA VAL A 99 -12.17 -3.08 3.43
C VAL A 99 -10.79 -2.70 2.92
N ARG A 100 -10.73 -1.91 1.85
CA ARG A 100 -9.47 -1.55 1.18
C ARG A 100 -9.39 -0.06 0.87
N ALA A 101 -8.19 0.50 0.98
CA ALA A 101 -7.86 1.82 0.45
C ALA A 101 -7.37 1.71 -1.00
N ARG A 102 -7.45 2.81 -1.76
CA ARG A 102 -7.14 2.82 -3.20
C ARG A 102 -5.64 2.91 -3.49
N ALA A 103 -4.90 3.71 -2.73
CA ALA A 103 -3.50 4.06 -3.04
C ALA A 103 -2.46 3.46 -2.07
N ARG A 104 -2.88 2.98 -0.89
CA ARG A 104 -1.97 2.39 0.10
C ARG A 104 -2.52 1.04 0.57
N ARG A 105 -1.75 -0.02 0.33
CA ARG A 105 -2.12 -1.38 0.74
C ARG A 105 -1.87 -1.54 2.23
N ARG A 106 -2.93 -1.83 2.97
CA ARG A 106 -2.95 -2.30 4.36
C ARG A 106 -4.18 -3.16 4.55
N LYS A 107 -4.08 -4.15 5.43
CA LYS A 107 -5.23 -4.94 5.86
C LYS A 107 -6.11 -4.11 6.80
N PHE A 108 -7.35 -3.86 6.38
CA PHE A 108 -8.36 -3.17 7.17
C PHE A 108 -9.62 -4.02 7.29
N PHE A 109 -10.31 -3.88 8.43
CA PHE A 109 -11.62 -4.45 8.64
C PHE A 109 -12.55 -3.44 9.30
N PHE A 110 -13.80 -3.43 8.88
CA PHE A 110 -14.80 -2.48 9.36
C PHE A 110 -15.98 -3.20 10.01
N GLU A 111 -16.31 -2.78 11.22
CA GLU A 111 -17.54 -3.15 11.92
C GLU A 111 -18.47 -1.93 11.88
N SER A 112 -19.62 -2.10 11.23
CA SER A 112 -20.55 -1.00 10.95
C SER A 112 -21.47 -0.61 12.13
N THR A 113 -21.74 -1.53 13.05
CA THR A 113 -22.68 -1.31 14.18
C THR A 113 -22.07 -0.41 15.26
N LYS A 114 -20.80 -0.63 15.56
CA LYS A 114 -19.97 0.10 16.51
C LYS A 114 -19.12 1.17 15.83
N GLN A 115 -19.12 1.19 14.49
CA GLN A 115 -18.38 2.16 13.68
C GLN A 115 -16.87 2.11 13.96
N ILE A 116 -16.31 0.89 13.97
CA ILE A 116 -14.91 0.63 14.30
C ILE A 116 -14.16 0.19 13.04
N LEU A 117 -13.04 0.86 12.76
CA LEU A 117 -12.09 0.45 11.73
C LEU A 117 -10.85 -0.16 12.38
N ALA A 118 -10.64 -1.45 12.19
CA ALA A 118 -9.37 -2.09 12.50
C ALA A 118 -8.37 -1.91 11.35
N ALA A 119 -7.15 -1.52 11.68
CA ALA A 119 -6.03 -1.44 10.75
C ALA A 119 -4.85 -2.25 11.27
N TYR A 120 -4.35 -3.16 10.43
CA TYR A 120 -3.15 -3.91 10.76
C TYR A 120 -1.93 -3.08 10.39
N ILE A 121 -1.02 -2.94 11.34
CA ILE A 121 0.21 -2.16 11.18
C ILE A 121 1.42 -3.09 11.20
N ALA A 122 2.27 -2.98 10.18
CA ALA A 122 3.46 -3.79 10.04
C ALA A 122 4.68 -3.14 10.71
N SER A 123 4.63 -1.87 11.15
CA SER A 123 5.60 -1.26 12.06
C SER A 123 5.16 0.12 12.54
N VAL A 124 6.01 0.75 13.36
CA VAL A 124 5.90 2.17 13.75
C VAL A 124 5.79 3.11 12.53
N SER A 125 6.41 2.78 11.39
CA SER A 125 6.31 3.60 10.19
C SER A 125 4.90 3.60 9.56
N ASP A 126 4.05 2.61 9.87
CA ASP A 126 2.64 2.68 9.48
C ASP A 126 1.84 3.62 10.39
N ILE A 127 2.22 3.75 11.67
CA ILE A 127 1.66 4.76 12.57
C ILE A 127 2.05 6.15 12.05
N ASP A 128 3.31 6.33 11.67
CA ASP A 128 3.83 7.58 11.10
C ASP A 128 3.17 7.97 9.77
N ASP A 129 2.50 7.05 9.07
CA ASP A 129 1.70 7.35 7.87
C ASP A 129 0.21 7.51 8.18
N LEU A 130 -0.37 6.65 9.02
CA LEU A 130 -1.80 6.65 9.34
C LEU A 130 -2.20 7.88 10.17
N ILE A 131 -1.43 8.23 11.20
CA ILE A 131 -1.79 9.33 12.10
C ILE A 131 -1.84 10.67 11.38
N PRO A 132 -0.84 11.07 10.57
CA PRO A 132 -0.97 12.26 9.75
C PRO A 132 -2.13 12.18 8.75
N CYS A 133 -2.34 11.03 8.09
CA CYS A 133 -3.44 10.87 7.13
C CYS A 133 -4.82 11.07 7.79
N LEU A 134 -5.04 10.49 8.97
CA LEU A 134 -6.29 10.67 9.73
C LEU A 134 -6.48 12.13 10.16
N THR A 135 -5.39 12.77 10.62
CA THR A 135 -5.41 14.17 11.05
C THR A 135 -5.70 15.11 9.88
N THR A 136 -5.03 14.92 8.74
CA THR A 136 -5.28 15.67 7.49
C THR A 136 -6.72 15.50 7.03
N LEU A 137 -7.24 14.27 6.98
CA LEU A 137 -8.64 14.03 6.59
C LEU A 137 -9.60 14.78 7.50
N GLN A 138 -9.39 14.75 8.82
CA GLN A 138 -10.27 15.42 9.77
C GLN A 138 -10.23 16.94 9.66
N ILE A 139 -9.04 17.54 9.55
CA ILE A 139 -8.88 18.99 9.35
C ILE A 139 -9.63 19.42 8.09
N GLU A 140 -9.34 18.79 6.96
CA GLU A 140 -9.90 19.19 5.67
C GLU A 140 -11.40 18.89 5.54
N TRP A 141 -11.87 17.79 6.14
CA TRP A 141 -13.30 17.52 6.25
C TRP A 141 -14.02 18.60 7.08
N ASN A 142 -13.42 19.02 8.19
CA ASN A 142 -14.05 20.01 9.06
C ASN A 142 -14.08 21.40 8.40
N LYS A 143 -13.06 21.77 7.63
CA LYS A 143 -13.10 22.98 6.78
C LYS A 143 -14.22 22.91 5.76
N LEU A 144 -14.35 21.77 5.06
CA LEU A 144 -15.45 21.53 4.12
C LEU A 144 -16.81 21.70 4.83
N HIS A 145 -16.99 21.05 5.98
CA HIS A 145 -18.21 21.18 6.79
C HIS A 145 -18.54 22.64 7.12
N TYR A 146 -17.56 23.42 7.59
CA TYR A 146 -17.76 24.82 7.95
C TYR A 146 -18.11 25.68 6.73
N ALA A 147 -17.41 25.52 5.61
CA ALA A 147 -17.67 26.27 4.39
C ALA A 147 -19.10 26.01 3.86
N LEU A 148 -19.52 24.75 3.79
CA LEU A 148 -20.85 24.38 3.30
C LEU A 148 -21.97 24.82 4.24
N THR A 149 -21.73 24.74 5.55
CA THR A 149 -22.71 25.18 6.57
C THR A 149 -22.85 26.69 6.58
N ALA A 150 -21.74 27.43 6.47
CA ALA A 150 -21.76 28.90 6.39
C ALA A 150 -22.51 29.40 5.15
N ALA A 151 -22.37 28.71 4.03
CA ALA A 151 -23.11 28.99 2.79
C ALA A 151 -24.57 28.49 2.80
N GLN A 152 -25.03 27.82 3.88
CA GLN A 152 -26.41 27.33 4.03
C GLN A 152 -26.85 26.39 2.88
N LEU A 153 -25.94 25.55 2.39
CA LEU A 153 -26.21 24.66 1.25
C LEU A 153 -27.01 23.39 1.60
N GLY A 154 -27.25 23.12 2.89
CA GLY A 154 -27.98 21.94 3.36
C GLY A 154 -29.42 21.81 2.85
N PRO A 155 -30.27 22.84 2.99
CA PRO A 155 -31.64 22.82 2.46
C PRO A 155 -31.68 22.59 0.94
N GLN A 156 -30.81 23.27 0.20
CA GLN A 156 -30.75 23.15 -1.26
C GLN A 156 -30.41 21.72 -1.71
N LEU A 157 -29.49 21.05 -1.02
CA LEU A 157 -29.14 19.66 -1.32
C LEU A 157 -30.31 18.70 -1.05
N GLY A 158 -31.13 18.97 -0.04
CA GLY A 158 -32.31 18.16 0.28
C GLY A 158 -33.45 18.30 -0.75
N GLU A 159 -33.52 19.44 -1.45
CA GLU A 159 -34.51 19.73 -2.49
C GLU A 159 -34.03 19.34 -3.90
N LEU A 160 -32.79 18.91 -4.04
CA LEU A 160 -32.16 18.65 -5.32
C LEU A 160 -32.66 17.35 -5.95
N ASP A 161 -33.32 17.44 -7.12
CA ASP A 161 -33.72 16.26 -7.90
C ASP A 161 -32.47 15.56 -8.48
N PRO A 162 -32.19 14.28 -8.13
CA PRO A 162 -31.05 13.55 -8.65
C PRO A 162 -31.03 13.42 -10.19
N ASN A 163 -32.19 13.51 -10.83
CA ASN A 163 -32.37 13.38 -12.27
C ASN A 163 -32.24 14.71 -13.03
N ASP A 164 -32.33 15.85 -12.33
CA ASP A 164 -32.12 17.16 -12.95
C ASP A 164 -30.62 17.47 -13.03
N SER A 165 -30.05 17.22 -14.21
CA SER A 165 -28.64 17.47 -14.47
C SER A 165 -28.28 18.96 -14.42
N GLY A 166 -29.22 19.86 -14.75
CA GLY A 166 -28.98 21.30 -14.72
C GLY A 166 -28.90 21.83 -13.29
N ALA A 167 -29.86 21.45 -12.45
CA ALA A 167 -29.87 21.80 -11.02
C ALA A 167 -28.62 21.27 -10.30
N ARG A 168 -28.17 20.06 -10.65
CA ARG A 168 -26.93 19.47 -10.11
C ARG A 168 -25.68 20.27 -10.46
N VAL A 169 -25.54 20.71 -11.71
CA VAL A 169 -24.38 21.51 -12.13
C VAL A 169 -24.38 22.85 -11.41
N ALA A 170 -25.54 23.50 -11.28
CA ALA A 170 -25.67 24.77 -10.55
C ALA A 170 -25.29 24.61 -9.07
N PHE A 171 -25.81 23.58 -8.39
CA PHE A 171 -25.48 23.31 -6.99
C PHE A 171 -23.99 23.02 -6.79
N LEU A 172 -23.36 22.23 -7.67
CA LEU A 172 -21.93 21.95 -7.58
C LEU A 172 -21.08 23.22 -7.78
N GLU A 173 -21.53 24.15 -8.61
CA GLU A 173 -20.87 25.45 -8.77
C GLU A 173 -21.02 26.34 -7.52
N GLU A 174 -22.18 26.33 -6.87
CA GLU A 174 -22.37 27.01 -5.58
C GLU A 174 -21.45 26.43 -4.49
N VAL A 175 -21.33 25.10 -4.42
CA VAL A 175 -20.39 24.40 -3.54
C VAL A 175 -18.95 24.84 -3.82
N ARG A 176 -18.54 24.88 -5.10
CA ARG A 176 -17.19 25.30 -5.49
C ARG A 176 -16.88 26.71 -5.02
N LEU A 177 -17.82 27.64 -5.21
CA LEU A 177 -17.69 29.04 -4.79
C LEU A 177 -17.67 29.17 -3.27
N ALA A 178 -18.54 28.46 -2.55
CA ALA A 178 -18.60 28.45 -1.09
C ALA A 178 -17.28 27.96 -0.45
N CYS A 179 -16.63 26.98 -1.07
CA CYS A 179 -15.34 26.44 -0.63
C CYS A 179 -14.13 27.22 -1.16
N ASN A 180 -14.34 28.31 -1.92
CA ASN A 180 -13.30 29.10 -2.58
C ASN A 180 -12.31 28.25 -3.43
N LEU A 181 -12.85 27.24 -4.13
CA LEU A 181 -12.04 26.28 -4.91
C LEU A 181 -11.85 26.72 -6.36
N SER A 182 -10.68 26.48 -6.93
CA SER A 182 -10.47 26.57 -8.38
C SER A 182 -11.27 25.50 -9.13
N GLU A 183 -11.51 25.69 -10.43
CA GLU A 183 -12.13 24.66 -11.28
C GLU A 183 -11.31 23.36 -11.28
N ASP A 184 -9.98 23.47 -11.34
CA ASP A 184 -9.06 22.34 -11.34
C ASP A 184 -9.12 21.57 -10.02
N ASP A 185 -9.15 22.25 -8.88
CA ASP A 185 -9.23 21.60 -7.57
C ASP A 185 -10.58 20.93 -7.37
N PHE A 186 -11.67 21.59 -7.76
CA PHE A 186 -12.99 20.99 -7.69
C PHE A 186 -13.11 19.74 -8.59
N ALA A 187 -12.50 19.77 -9.77
CA ALA A 187 -12.44 18.61 -10.66
C ALA A 187 -11.72 17.43 -10.01
N LYS A 188 -10.67 17.65 -9.20
CA LYS A 188 -9.97 16.57 -8.46
C LYS A 188 -10.92 15.86 -7.47
N LEU A 189 -11.81 16.58 -6.80
CA LEU A 189 -12.81 15.98 -5.89
C LEU A 189 -13.76 15.06 -6.67
N GLY A 190 -14.24 15.51 -7.84
CA GLY A 190 -15.08 14.70 -8.73
C GLY A 190 -14.39 13.47 -9.31
N GLN A 191 -13.06 13.51 -9.48
CA GLN A 191 -12.28 12.34 -9.92
C GLN A 191 -12.19 11.25 -8.84
N ILE A 192 -12.12 11.63 -7.56
CA ILE A 192 -12.12 10.67 -6.44
C ILE A 192 -13.51 10.13 -6.19
N TRP A 193 -14.49 11.02 -6.02
CA TRP A 193 -15.88 10.69 -5.70
C TRP A 193 -16.73 10.84 -6.95
N ARG A 194 -16.66 9.86 -7.85
CA ARG A 194 -17.33 9.94 -9.16
C ARG A 194 -18.85 9.88 -9.05
N GLY A 195 -19.52 10.65 -9.89
CA GLY A 195 -20.98 10.59 -10.07
C GLY A 195 -21.75 11.06 -8.84
N THR A 196 -22.79 10.33 -8.46
CA THR A 196 -23.65 10.65 -7.30
C THR A 196 -22.91 10.59 -5.97
N ARG A 197 -21.78 9.87 -5.92
CA ARG A 197 -20.97 9.76 -4.71
C ARG A 197 -20.44 11.10 -4.21
N LEU A 198 -20.14 12.05 -5.11
CA LEU A 198 -19.74 13.40 -4.67
C LEU A 198 -20.86 14.06 -3.88
N LEU A 199 -22.10 13.94 -4.36
CA LEU A 199 -23.28 14.51 -3.67
C LEU A 199 -23.49 13.84 -2.32
N ASP A 200 -23.38 12.51 -2.23
CA ASP A 200 -23.49 11.79 -0.95
C ASP A 200 -22.43 12.26 0.06
N ILE A 201 -21.20 12.52 -0.41
CA ILE A 201 -20.10 13.02 0.42
C ILE A 201 -20.37 14.44 0.89
N LEU A 202 -20.84 15.32 0.00
CA LEU A 202 -21.21 16.69 0.35
C LEU A 202 -22.37 16.71 1.35
N GLN A 203 -23.34 15.81 1.20
CA GLN A 203 -24.44 15.65 2.15
C GLN A 203 -23.93 15.29 3.54
N ARG A 204 -23.01 14.32 3.63
CA ARG A 204 -22.37 13.93 4.88
C ARG A 204 -21.55 15.06 5.49
N ALA A 205 -20.79 15.78 4.66
CA ALA A 205 -19.98 16.90 5.10
C ALA A 205 -20.84 18.05 5.65
N ILE A 206 -22.02 18.30 5.08
CA ILE A 206 -22.98 19.27 5.64
C ILE A 206 -23.56 18.76 6.97
N ALA A 207 -23.92 17.48 7.04
CA ALA A 207 -24.61 16.91 8.19
C ALA A 207 -23.76 16.92 9.46
N SER A 208 -22.46 16.65 9.35
CA SER A 208 -21.60 16.52 10.53
C SER A 208 -20.12 16.77 10.27
N ARG A 209 -19.47 17.39 11.26
CA ARG A 209 -18.02 17.37 11.43
C ARG A 209 -17.50 15.94 11.64
N LEU A 210 -16.23 15.72 11.32
CA LEU A 210 -15.50 14.50 11.63
C LEU A 210 -14.77 14.66 12.99
N ASP A 211 -14.90 13.66 13.87
CA ASP A 211 -14.30 13.65 15.21
C ASP A 211 -13.78 12.25 15.56
N LEU A 212 -12.80 11.79 14.80
CA LEU A 212 -12.21 10.45 14.89
C LEU A 212 -11.48 10.24 16.21
N GLN A 213 -11.54 9.00 16.70
CA GLN A 213 -10.70 8.48 17.76
C GLN A 213 -9.73 7.44 17.22
N VAL A 214 -8.56 7.32 17.85
CA VAL A 214 -7.57 6.31 17.51
C VAL A 214 -6.98 5.68 18.77
N THR A 215 -6.68 4.39 18.71
CA THR A 215 -5.91 3.69 19.74
C THR A 215 -4.94 2.70 19.10
N VAL A 216 -3.79 2.48 19.73
CA VAL A 216 -2.82 1.45 19.32
C VAL A 216 -2.87 0.33 20.35
N LEU A 217 -3.28 -0.85 19.90
CA LEU A 217 -3.27 -2.07 20.67
C LEU A 217 -1.86 -2.67 20.62
N GLY A 218 -1.29 -3.03 21.78
CA GLY A 218 0.03 -3.69 21.85
C GLY A 218 1.18 -2.86 21.26
N ALA A 219 1.31 -1.60 21.65
CA ALA A 219 2.31 -0.65 21.12
C ALA A 219 3.77 -0.90 21.59
N GLY A 220 4.05 -2.00 22.27
CA GLY A 220 5.39 -2.29 22.80
C GLY A 220 6.37 -2.76 21.71
N LEU A 221 7.63 -2.30 21.78
CA LEU A 221 8.76 -2.88 21.02
C LEU A 221 8.85 -4.41 21.18
N SER A 222 8.46 -4.91 22.35
CA SER A 222 8.40 -6.35 22.65
C SER A 222 7.33 -7.09 21.84
N ASP A 223 6.17 -6.48 21.63
CA ASP A 223 5.10 -7.09 20.83
C ASP A 223 5.51 -7.12 19.35
N TYR A 224 6.20 -6.09 18.88
CA TYR A 224 6.76 -6.06 17.53
C TYR A 224 7.75 -7.20 17.26
N ARG A 225 8.70 -7.41 18.17
CA ARG A 225 9.65 -8.54 18.06
C ARG A 225 8.92 -9.88 18.10
N ARG A 226 7.89 -10.01 18.92
CA ARG A 226 7.06 -11.21 18.97
C ARG A 226 6.35 -11.45 17.63
N SER A 227 5.84 -10.40 16.99
CA SER A 227 5.20 -10.47 15.67
C SER A 227 6.15 -10.99 14.60
N VAL A 228 7.36 -10.43 14.53
CA VAL A 228 8.38 -10.87 13.58
C VAL A 228 8.84 -12.31 13.87
N GLN A 229 8.96 -12.70 15.13
CA GLN A 229 9.32 -14.08 15.51
C GLN A 229 8.23 -15.08 15.12
N TYR A 230 6.96 -14.73 15.32
CA TYR A 230 5.83 -15.56 14.91
C TYR A 230 5.76 -15.70 13.39
N TRP A 231 5.87 -14.60 12.66
CA TRP A 231 6.00 -14.57 11.20
C TRP A 231 7.16 -15.45 10.71
N TRP A 232 8.33 -15.36 11.34
CA TRP A 232 9.47 -16.20 11.00
C TRP A 232 9.20 -17.68 11.29
N GLY A 233 8.47 -18.00 12.35
CA GLY A 233 7.98 -19.35 12.62
C GLY A 233 7.14 -19.90 11.46
N LYS A 234 6.22 -19.10 10.91
CA LYS A 234 5.43 -19.47 9.73
C LYS A 234 6.26 -19.66 8.48
N VAL A 235 7.28 -18.83 8.28
CA VAL A 235 8.26 -19.02 7.21
C VAL A 235 9.01 -20.35 7.36
N LEU A 236 9.42 -20.71 8.58
CA LEU A 236 10.09 -21.99 8.85
C LEU A 236 9.15 -23.20 8.67
N GLU A 237 7.89 -23.09 9.09
CA GLU A 237 6.87 -24.14 8.93
C GLU A 237 6.58 -24.44 7.46
N ALA A 238 6.47 -23.39 6.63
CA ALA A 238 6.16 -23.51 5.21
C ALA A 238 7.39 -23.87 4.36
N SER A 239 8.61 -23.60 4.84
CA SER A 239 9.83 -23.82 4.07
C SER A 239 10.04 -25.31 3.74
N PRO A 240 10.24 -25.68 2.48
CA PRO A 240 10.54 -27.08 2.10
C PRO A 240 11.93 -27.53 2.57
N VAL A 241 12.78 -26.60 3.01
CA VAL A 241 14.19 -26.81 3.30
C VAL A 241 14.62 -26.07 4.57
N ALA A 242 15.71 -26.53 5.19
CA ALA A 242 16.24 -25.89 6.39
C ALA A 242 16.98 -24.57 6.04
N LEU A 243 16.30 -23.43 6.22
CA LEU A 243 16.87 -22.09 5.96
C LEU A 243 18.14 -21.79 6.79
N SER A 244 18.30 -22.44 7.94
CA SER A 244 19.50 -22.33 8.79
C SER A 244 20.71 -23.08 8.22
N LYS A 245 20.53 -23.95 7.23
CA LYS A 245 21.59 -24.78 6.64
C LYS A 245 21.99 -24.36 5.23
N ARG A 246 21.07 -23.71 4.49
CA ARG A 246 21.30 -23.28 3.11
C ARG A 246 21.73 -21.81 3.07
N PRO A 247 22.67 -21.42 2.18
CA PRO A 247 22.99 -20.02 1.97
C PRO A 247 21.83 -19.30 1.24
N ILE A 248 21.62 -18.02 1.54
CA ILE A 248 20.56 -17.22 0.94
C ILE A 248 21.10 -15.98 0.24
N TYR A 249 20.43 -15.56 -0.83
CA TYR A 249 20.40 -14.19 -1.31
C TYR A 249 19.13 -13.55 -0.76
N PHE A 250 19.28 -12.55 0.11
CA PHE A 250 18.15 -11.83 0.67
C PHE A 250 17.68 -10.77 -0.33
N VAL A 251 16.39 -10.76 -0.63
CA VAL A 251 15.76 -9.78 -1.50
C VAL A 251 14.60 -9.12 -0.77
N SER A 252 14.52 -7.80 -0.82
CA SER A 252 13.33 -7.04 -0.46
C SER A 252 12.76 -6.43 -1.74
N SER A 253 11.62 -6.92 -2.21
CA SER A 253 11.01 -6.50 -3.48
C SER A 253 9.51 -6.79 -3.51
N ASN A 254 8.82 -6.37 -4.58
CA ASN A 254 7.43 -6.80 -4.77
C ASN A 254 7.34 -8.31 -5.04
N VAL A 255 6.32 -8.94 -4.46
CA VAL A 255 6.04 -10.39 -4.56
C VAL A 255 5.85 -10.94 -5.98
N HIS A 256 5.59 -10.09 -6.98
CA HIS A 256 5.38 -10.52 -8.36
C HIS A 256 6.60 -10.28 -9.25
N SER A 257 7.46 -9.32 -8.92
CA SER A 257 8.51 -8.84 -9.82
C SER A 257 9.51 -9.92 -10.20
N MET A 258 9.97 -10.71 -9.23
CA MET A 258 10.90 -11.80 -9.50
C MET A 258 10.21 -13.04 -10.04
N ILE A 259 9.09 -13.43 -9.41
CA ILE A 259 8.36 -14.64 -9.76
C ILE A 259 7.91 -14.62 -11.22
N ASN A 260 7.40 -13.48 -11.70
CA ASN A 260 7.00 -13.33 -13.10
C ASN A 260 8.12 -13.68 -14.08
N LEU A 261 9.37 -13.36 -13.72
CA LEU A 261 10.53 -13.63 -14.57
C LEU A 261 10.97 -15.09 -14.56
N ILE A 262 10.68 -15.85 -13.49
CA ILE A 262 11.23 -17.20 -13.30
C ILE A 262 10.20 -18.32 -13.41
N SER A 263 8.91 -18.04 -13.23
CA SER A 263 7.86 -19.07 -13.29
C SER A 263 7.49 -19.47 -14.72
N GLY A 264 7.63 -18.54 -15.67
CA GLY A 264 7.18 -18.71 -17.06
C GLY A 264 5.66 -18.80 -17.23
N PHE A 265 4.89 -18.67 -16.15
CA PHE A 265 3.44 -18.93 -16.14
C PHE A 265 2.68 -17.99 -17.09
N ALA A 266 2.95 -16.68 -17.03
CA ALA A 266 2.27 -15.69 -17.88
C ALA A 266 2.50 -15.96 -19.39
N TRP A 267 3.66 -16.51 -19.76
CA TRP A 267 3.96 -16.87 -21.14
C TRP A 267 3.24 -18.14 -21.57
N GLN A 268 3.16 -19.13 -20.69
CA GLN A 268 2.41 -20.37 -20.91
C GLN A 268 0.92 -20.08 -21.11
N GLU A 269 0.34 -19.24 -20.24
CA GLU A 269 -1.08 -18.85 -20.27
C GLU A 269 -1.40 -17.66 -21.19
N ARG A 270 -0.46 -17.22 -22.04
CA ARG A 270 -0.61 -16.01 -22.85
C ARG A 270 -1.87 -16.00 -23.74
N GLN A 271 -2.32 -17.16 -24.20
CA GLN A 271 -3.53 -17.26 -25.02
C GLN A 271 -4.80 -17.00 -24.20
N HIS A 272 -4.83 -17.46 -22.96
CA HIS A 272 -5.92 -17.19 -22.03
C HIS A 272 -5.98 -15.70 -21.69
N ILE A 273 -4.83 -15.11 -21.32
CA ILE A 273 -4.69 -13.67 -21.04
C ILE A 273 -5.14 -12.83 -22.25
N HIS A 274 -4.73 -13.24 -23.44
CA HIS A 274 -5.12 -12.60 -24.70
C HIS A 274 -6.64 -12.61 -24.91
N ASN A 275 -7.28 -13.78 -24.80
CA ASN A 275 -8.72 -13.89 -24.99
C ASN A 275 -9.47 -13.01 -23.98
N TYR A 276 -9.03 -12.98 -22.72
CA TYR A 276 -9.60 -12.12 -21.69
C TYR A 276 -9.55 -10.63 -22.06
N VAL A 277 -8.40 -10.14 -22.55
CA VAL A 277 -8.26 -8.74 -22.98
C VAL A 277 -9.16 -8.40 -24.16
N LEU A 278 -9.23 -9.30 -25.16
CA LEU A 278 -10.08 -9.07 -26.32
C LEU A 278 -11.55 -9.05 -25.93
N GLU A 279 -11.99 -9.92 -25.03
CA GLU A 279 -13.40 -10.00 -24.61
C GLU A 279 -13.80 -8.83 -23.70
N HIS A 280 -13.01 -8.54 -22.67
CA HIS A 280 -13.40 -7.62 -21.59
C HIS A 280 -12.85 -6.20 -21.76
N ASN A 281 -11.80 -6.01 -22.57
CA ASN A 281 -11.06 -4.75 -22.73
C ASN A 281 -10.80 -4.02 -21.39
N PRO A 282 -10.23 -4.71 -20.39
CA PRO A 282 -10.01 -4.13 -19.08
C PRO A 282 -9.09 -2.92 -19.22
N GLU A 283 -9.41 -1.81 -18.55
CA GLU A 283 -8.61 -0.58 -18.57
C GLU A 283 -8.29 -0.03 -19.98
N ASN A 284 -9.06 -0.40 -21.02
CA ASN A 284 -8.79 -0.10 -22.43
C ASN A 284 -7.48 -0.69 -22.99
N LEU A 285 -7.04 -1.86 -22.47
CA LEU A 285 -5.79 -2.51 -22.87
C LEU A 285 -5.81 -3.19 -24.25
N ARG A 286 -6.98 -3.33 -24.90
CA ARG A 286 -7.11 -4.00 -26.20
C ARG A 286 -6.25 -3.35 -27.29
N ASP A 287 -6.26 -2.02 -27.36
CA ASP A 287 -5.51 -1.28 -28.40
C ASP A 287 -4.00 -1.38 -28.19
N GLU A 288 -3.56 -1.40 -26.93
CA GLU A 288 -2.16 -1.63 -26.57
C GLU A 288 -1.71 -3.02 -27.01
N TYR A 289 -2.54 -4.04 -26.76
CA TYR A 289 -2.25 -5.41 -27.13
C TYR A 289 -2.08 -5.58 -28.64
N LEU A 290 -3.03 -5.05 -29.43
CA LEU A 290 -2.99 -5.12 -30.90
C LEU A 290 -1.71 -4.47 -31.43
N ARG A 291 -1.31 -3.31 -30.88
CA ARG A 291 -0.07 -2.63 -31.25
C ARG A 291 1.18 -3.47 -30.96
N LEU A 292 1.21 -4.16 -29.82
CA LEU A 292 2.32 -5.02 -29.43
C LEU A 292 2.44 -6.29 -30.30
N GLN A 293 1.35 -6.76 -30.91
CA GLN A 293 1.40 -7.87 -31.86
C GLN A 293 1.93 -7.48 -33.24
N GLU A 294 1.62 -6.26 -33.68
CA GLU A 294 1.99 -5.77 -35.02
C GLU A 294 3.46 -5.35 -35.13
N ASP A 295 4.15 -5.11 -34.00
CA ASP A 295 5.56 -4.72 -33.98
C ASP A 295 6.49 -5.93 -33.79
N PRO A 296 7.23 -6.37 -34.83
CA PRO A 296 8.12 -7.52 -34.75
C PRO A 296 9.47 -7.24 -34.06
N ASN A 297 9.72 -6.00 -33.61
CA ASN A 297 11.01 -5.63 -33.02
C ASN A 297 11.30 -6.33 -31.68
N THR A 298 12.58 -6.58 -31.37
CA THR A 298 13.02 -7.18 -30.10
C THR A 298 12.54 -6.38 -28.88
N LEU A 299 12.41 -5.05 -29.02
CA LEU A 299 11.84 -4.17 -27.98
C LEU A 299 10.36 -4.48 -27.71
N ALA A 300 9.58 -4.75 -28.76
CA ALA A 300 8.16 -5.12 -28.66
C ALA A 300 7.95 -6.48 -27.97
N ARG A 301 8.89 -7.43 -28.15
CA ARG A 301 8.87 -8.69 -27.38
C ARG A 301 9.04 -8.48 -25.88
N GLY A 302 9.95 -7.60 -25.46
CA GLY A 302 10.12 -7.27 -24.03
C GLY A 302 8.89 -6.55 -23.45
N SER A 303 8.28 -5.66 -24.22
CA SER A 303 7.03 -4.99 -23.87
C SER A 303 5.86 -5.97 -23.77
N LEU A 304 5.82 -7.01 -24.60
CA LEU A 304 4.82 -8.08 -24.50
C LEU A 304 4.91 -8.85 -23.18
N TYR A 305 6.11 -9.21 -22.71
CA TYR A 305 6.24 -9.85 -21.39
C TYR A 305 5.72 -8.94 -20.26
N ASN A 306 6.08 -7.66 -20.28
CA ASN A 306 5.55 -6.69 -19.30
C ASN A 306 4.03 -6.59 -19.35
N PHE A 307 3.46 -6.57 -20.56
CA PHE A 307 2.01 -6.56 -20.78
C PHE A 307 1.36 -7.82 -20.19
N LEU A 308 1.91 -9.01 -20.46
CA LEU A 308 1.40 -10.28 -19.93
C LEU A 308 1.47 -10.31 -18.40
N TYR A 309 2.58 -9.86 -17.80
CA TYR A 309 2.73 -9.79 -16.35
C TYR A 309 1.73 -8.84 -15.69
N TYR A 310 1.52 -7.67 -16.30
CA TYR A 310 0.53 -6.71 -15.83
C TYR A 310 -0.88 -7.28 -15.92
N THR A 311 -1.20 -7.88 -17.05
CA THR A 311 -2.57 -8.32 -17.36
C THR A 311 -2.94 -9.60 -16.64
N LEU A 312 -1.98 -10.49 -16.35
CA LEU A 312 -2.22 -11.70 -15.58
C LEU A 312 -2.96 -11.40 -14.26
N ARG A 313 -2.61 -10.31 -13.57
CA ARG A 313 -3.29 -9.90 -12.33
C ARG A 313 -4.78 -9.57 -12.49
N LEU A 314 -5.20 -9.20 -13.70
CA LEU A 314 -6.59 -8.88 -14.03
C LEU A 314 -7.36 -10.15 -14.43
N CYS A 315 -6.66 -11.22 -14.83
CA CYS A 315 -7.26 -12.49 -15.22
C CYS A 315 -7.36 -13.49 -14.05
N LEU A 316 -6.68 -13.24 -12.93
CA LEU A 316 -6.70 -14.07 -11.71
C LEU A 316 -8.02 -13.90 -10.92
N ASP A 317 -9.15 -14.01 -11.61
CA ASP A 317 -10.49 -13.96 -11.01
C ASP A 317 -11.10 -15.36 -10.85
N SER A 318 -10.43 -16.40 -11.37
CA SER A 318 -10.88 -17.79 -11.26
C SER A 318 -9.96 -18.61 -10.36
N ILE A 319 -10.58 -19.36 -9.44
CA ILE A 319 -9.89 -20.28 -8.51
C ILE A 319 -8.95 -21.23 -9.27
N THR A 320 -9.39 -21.73 -10.42
CA THR A 320 -8.59 -22.65 -11.24
C THR A 320 -7.29 -22.03 -11.75
N LEU A 321 -7.28 -20.76 -12.15
CA LEU A 321 -6.07 -20.11 -12.64
C LEU A 321 -5.10 -19.81 -11.50
N GLU A 322 -5.61 -19.46 -10.31
CA GLU A 322 -4.80 -19.29 -9.10
C GLU A 322 -4.14 -20.61 -8.67
N GLU A 323 -4.90 -21.72 -8.68
CA GLU A 323 -4.37 -23.06 -8.40
C GLU A 323 -3.29 -23.46 -9.40
N ASN A 324 -3.51 -23.20 -10.70
CA ASN A 324 -2.52 -23.48 -11.74
C ASN A 324 -1.24 -22.64 -11.57
N LEU A 325 -1.38 -21.36 -11.20
CA LEU A 325 -0.24 -20.49 -10.91
C LEU A 325 0.57 -21.03 -9.72
N ALA A 326 -0.11 -21.36 -8.62
CA ALA A 326 0.54 -21.91 -7.42
C ALA A 326 1.26 -23.24 -7.72
N ALA A 327 0.61 -24.13 -8.48
CA ALA A 327 1.22 -25.39 -8.91
C ALA A 327 2.46 -25.16 -9.79
N ARG A 328 2.42 -24.19 -10.72
CA ARG A 328 3.56 -23.86 -11.58
C ARG A 328 4.71 -23.27 -10.77
N GLU A 329 4.43 -22.36 -9.86
CA GLU A 329 5.42 -21.78 -8.95
C GLU A 329 6.11 -22.86 -8.12
N GLN A 330 5.34 -23.80 -7.56
CA GLN A 330 5.91 -24.92 -6.79
C GLN A 330 6.82 -25.81 -7.65
N GLN A 331 6.45 -26.06 -8.92
CA GLN A 331 7.29 -26.84 -9.86
C GLN A 331 8.66 -26.22 -10.09
N VAL A 332 8.74 -24.89 -10.18
CA VAL A 332 10.01 -24.16 -10.36
C VAL A 332 10.69 -23.80 -9.03
N GLY A 333 10.26 -24.40 -7.92
CA GLY A 333 10.88 -24.25 -6.60
C GLY A 333 10.55 -22.96 -5.87
N VAL A 334 9.45 -22.30 -6.21
CA VAL A 334 8.92 -21.14 -5.49
C VAL A 334 7.94 -21.62 -4.42
N THR A 335 8.22 -21.26 -3.17
CA THR A 335 7.29 -21.45 -2.04
C THR A 335 6.88 -20.08 -1.52
N ARG A 336 5.59 -19.76 -1.60
CA ARG A 336 5.02 -18.55 -0.99
C ARG A 336 4.61 -18.81 0.44
N VAL A 337 4.86 -17.84 1.29
CA VAL A 337 4.44 -17.81 2.69
C VAL A 337 3.63 -16.54 2.90
N SER A 338 2.32 -16.70 3.03
CA SER A 338 1.40 -15.65 3.41
C SER A 338 0.52 -16.23 4.51
N ASP A 339 0.56 -15.63 5.70
CA ASP A 339 -0.32 -16.01 6.80
C ASP A 339 -1.11 -14.76 7.21
N PRO A 340 -2.45 -14.77 7.03
CA PRO A 340 -3.28 -13.60 7.32
C PRO A 340 -3.32 -13.26 8.80
N HIS A 341 -2.90 -14.16 9.69
CA HIS A 341 -2.99 -13.99 11.15
C HIS A 341 -1.73 -13.39 11.78
N CYS A 342 -0.68 -13.20 10.98
CA CYS A 342 0.60 -12.67 11.44
C CYS A 342 0.91 -11.27 10.89
N LEU A 343 2.19 -10.93 10.84
CA LEU A 343 2.68 -9.72 10.18
C LEU A 343 2.26 -9.71 8.70
N ASP A 344 1.68 -8.60 8.24
CA ASP A 344 1.22 -8.38 6.85
C ASP A 344 2.41 -8.15 5.89
N VAL A 345 3.31 -9.15 5.80
CA VAL A 345 4.48 -9.20 4.93
C VAL A 345 4.61 -10.61 4.35
N GLU A 346 4.34 -10.77 3.05
CA GLU A 346 4.55 -12.04 2.35
C GLU A 346 6.06 -12.36 2.23
N ALA A 347 6.41 -13.63 2.35
CA ALA A 347 7.76 -14.13 2.07
C ALA A 347 7.74 -15.17 0.96
N GLN A 348 8.85 -15.30 0.24
CA GLN A 348 9.01 -16.22 -0.87
C GLN A 348 10.38 -16.89 -0.78
N ILE A 349 10.37 -18.21 -0.79
CA ILE A 349 11.57 -19.04 -0.78
C ILE A 349 11.70 -19.65 -2.16
N ILE A 350 12.79 -19.34 -2.85
CA ILE A 350 13.02 -19.75 -4.24
C ILE A 350 14.29 -20.60 -4.29
N GLU A 351 14.14 -21.85 -4.69
CA GLU A 351 15.24 -22.80 -4.82
C GLU A 351 15.95 -22.62 -6.18
N MET A 352 17.19 -22.11 -6.17
CA MET A 352 17.91 -21.78 -7.41
C MET A 352 18.15 -22.98 -8.33
N ASN A 353 18.28 -24.18 -7.74
CA ASN A 353 18.48 -25.42 -8.49
C ASN A 353 17.22 -25.99 -9.16
N LYS A 354 16.05 -25.42 -8.88
CA LYS A 354 14.76 -25.81 -9.50
C LYS A 354 14.31 -24.86 -10.61
N LEU A 355 15.07 -23.79 -10.86
CA LEU A 355 14.78 -22.86 -11.94
C LEU A 355 14.90 -23.56 -13.30
N ASP A 356 13.98 -23.23 -14.21
CA ASP A 356 13.88 -23.84 -15.53
C ASP A 356 14.33 -22.87 -16.62
N ALA A 357 15.49 -23.16 -17.20
CA ALA A 357 16.10 -22.37 -18.28
C ALA A 357 15.20 -22.20 -19.51
N ALA A 358 14.30 -23.14 -19.78
CA ALA A 358 13.43 -23.09 -20.95
C ALA A 358 12.23 -22.13 -20.76
N HIS A 359 11.88 -21.80 -19.52
CA HIS A 359 10.68 -21.06 -19.18
C HIS A 359 10.95 -19.72 -18.49
N ILE A 360 12.22 -19.42 -18.20
CA ILE A 360 12.63 -18.13 -17.67
C ILE A 360 12.39 -17.01 -18.71
N ASP A 361 12.20 -15.77 -18.23
CA ASP A 361 12.06 -14.60 -19.09
C ASP A 361 13.29 -14.48 -20.01
N PRO A 362 13.09 -14.43 -21.34
CA PRO A 362 14.20 -14.44 -22.30
C PRO A 362 15.07 -13.18 -22.23
N ARG A 363 14.66 -12.14 -21.49
CA ARG A 363 15.48 -10.95 -21.23
C ARG A 363 16.56 -11.19 -20.19
N LEU A 364 16.48 -12.27 -19.41
CA LEU A 364 17.56 -12.74 -18.54
C LEU A 364 18.64 -13.44 -19.38
N VAL A 365 19.16 -12.69 -20.37
CA VAL A 365 20.19 -13.12 -21.32
C VAL A 365 21.56 -13.27 -20.66
N GLY A 366 22.43 -14.08 -21.27
CA GLY A 366 23.84 -14.16 -20.90
C GLY A 366 24.20 -15.24 -19.87
N ILE A 367 23.27 -16.11 -19.50
CA ILE A 367 23.54 -17.31 -18.71
C ILE A 367 23.90 -18.44 -19.68
N ALA A 368 25.16 -18.87 -19.69
CA ALA A 368 25.60 -19.97 -20.54
C ALA A 368 25.05 -21.32 -20.02
N GLU A 369 25.02 -22.36 -20.84
CA GLU A 369 24.61 -23.71 -20.39
C GLU A 369 25.49 -24.22 -19.24
N GLU A 370 26.77 -23.81 -19.21
CA GLU A 370 27.71 -24.09 -18.12
C GLU A 370 27.26 -23.43 -16.80
N ASP A 371 26.78 -22.19 -16.84
CA ASP A 371 26.25 -21.49 -15.68
C ASP A 371 24.93 -22.12 -15.20
N TRP A 372 24.08 -22.57 -16.12
CA TRP A 372 22.88 -23.35 -15.78
C TRP A 372 23.21 -24.68 -15.11
N ALA A 373 24.28 -25.34 -15.54
CA ALA A 373 24.76 -26.54 -14.87
C ALA A 373 25.22 -26.25 -13.43
N LEU A 374 25.88 -25.11 -13.19
CA LEU A 374 26.23 -24.65 -11.84
C LEU A 374 24.98 -24.34 -10.99
N LEU A 375 23.97 -23.67 -11.58
CA LEU A 375 22.72 -23.36 -10.90
C LEU A 375 21.96 -24.62 -10.47
N ARG A 376 21.88 -25.64 -11.34
CA ARG A 376 21.27 -26.95 -11.02
C ARG A 376 21.96 -27.67 -9.86
N GLY A 377 23.26 -27.41 -9.64
CA GLY A 377 24.02 -27.91 -8.50
C GLY A 377 24.02 -27.00 -7.26
N SER A 378 23.40 -25.82 -7.34
CA SER A 378 23.46 -24.82 -6.28
C SER A 378 22.57 -25.18 -5.10
N ASP A 379 23.13 -25.09 -3.90
CA ASP A 379 22.36 -25.19 -2.65
C ASP A 379 21.84 -23.81 -2.17
N ALA A 380 22.04 -22.74 -2.95
CA ALA A 380 21.58 -21.41 -2.57
C ALA A 380 20.06 -21.21 -2.77
N LEU A 381 19.49 -20.34 -1.93
CA LEU A 381 18.11 -19.90 -2.00
C LEU A 381 18.05 -18.40 -2.31
N ILE A 382 17.00 -17.97 -2.99
CA ILE A 382 16.59 -16.57 -2.95
C ILE A 382 15.47 -16.46 -1.92
N PHE A 383 15.67 -15.64 -0.90
CA PHE A 383 14.67 -15.34 0.11
C PHE A 383 14.15 -13.92 -0.12
N ASN A 384 12.99 -13.81 -0.77
CA ASN A 384 12.34 -12.54 -1.09
C ASN A 384 11.25 -12.22 -0.05
N ILE A 385 11.13 -10.96 0.35
CA ILE A 385 10.04 -10.48 1.21
C ILE A 385 9.33 -9.29 0.57
N ASP A 386 8.03 -9.14 0.82
CA ASP A 386 7.21 -8.05 0.28
C ASP A 386 7.59 -6.71 0.90
N TYR A 387 8.47 -6.01 0.19
CA TYR A 387 9.05 -4.68 0.42
C TYR A 387 8.57 -3.94 1.70
N PRO A 388 9.00 -4.36 2.90
CA PRO A 388 8.70 -3.61 4.11
C PRO A 388 9.51 -2.32 4.12
N LEU A 389 8.98 -1.26 4.73
CA LEU A 389 9.65 0.04 4.84
C LEU A 389 9.99 0.36 6.30
N GLY A 390 11.00 1.22 6.47
CA GLY A 390 11.38 1.76 7.77
C GLY A 390 11.74 0.68 8.79
N MET A 391 11.16 0.77 9.98
CA MET A 391 11.48 -0.14 11.08
C MET A 391 11.02 -1.58 10.84
N ALA A 392 9.99 -1.80 10.01
CA ALA A 392 9.58 -3.16 9.64
C ALA A 392 10.73 -3.92 8.99
N ALA A 393 11.37 -3.28 8.00
CA ALA A 393 12.50 -3.85 7.27
C ALA A 393 13.67 -4.18 8.19
N TYR A 394 14.01 -3.25 9.10
CA TYR A 394 15.10 -3.45 10.06
C TYR A 394 14.88 -4.70 10.92
N HIS A 395 13.70 -4.84 11.50
CA HIS A 395 13.43 -5.95 12.42
C HIS A 395 13.28 -7.28 11.71
N ILE A 396 12.64 -7.32 10.54
CA ILE A 396 12.55 -8.53 9.72
C ILE A 396 13.96 -8.97 9.32
N PHE A 397 14.77 -8.06 8.80
CA PHE A 397 16.14 -8.38 8.39
C PHE A 397 17.00 -8.82 9.59
N SER A 398 16.86 -8.17 10.75
CA SER A 398 17.55 -8.60 11.99
C SER A 398 17.15 -10.02 12.42
N GLN A 399 15.88 -10.39 12.30
CA GLN A 399 15.43 -11.75 12.58
C GLN A 399 16.00 -12.74 11.56
N VAL A 400 15.92 -12.43 10.27
CA VAL A 400 16.40 -13.31 9.19
C VAL A 400 17.92 -13.51 9.29
N SER A 401 18.69 -12.43 9.43
CA SER A 401 20.15 -12.46 9.52
C SER A 401 20.72 -13.26 10.69
N THR A 402 19.93 -13.43 11.76
CA THR A 402 20.32 -14.25 12.91
C THR A 402 19.86 -15.70 12.82
N ALA A 403 18.92 -16.00 11.92
CA ALA A 403 18.27 -17.31 11.84
C ALA A 403 18.64 -18.15 10.61
N VAL A 404 19.19 -17.54 9.55
CA VAL A 404 19.60 -18.24 8.33
C VAL A 404 21.07 -18.67 8.37
N GLY A 405 21.46 -19.60 7.49
CA GLY A 405 22.81 -20.15 7.46
C GLY A 405 23.89 -19.12 7.08
N ARG A 406 23.89 -18.67 5.82
CA ARG A 406 24.82 -17.64 5.33
C ARG A 406 24.12 -16.71 4.36
N ILE A 407 24.27 -15.40 4.53
CA ILE A 407 23.80 -14.42 3.55
C ILE A 407 24.92 -14.19 2.54
N LEU A 408 24.67 -14.51 1.26
CA LEU A 408 25.61 -14.33 0.14
C LEU A 408 25.48 -12.96 -0.51
N GLY A 409 24.30 -12.33 -0.42
CA GLY A 409 24.03 -11.00 -0.96
C GLY A 409 22.70 -10.46 -0.44
N ILE A 410 22.59 -9.13 -0.44
CA ILE A 410 21.40 -8.39 -0.01
C ILE A 410 21.01 -7.48 -1.17
N TYR A 411 19.79 -7.62 -1.65
CA TYR A 411 19.23 -6.84 -2.75
C TYR A 411 17.95 -6.15 -2.27
N ILE A 412 17.91 -4.84 -2.36
CA ILE A 412 16.73 -4.06 -1.97
C ILE A 412 16.24 -3.36 -3.23
N LEU A 413 15.11 -3.83 -3.76
CA LEU A 413 14.46 -3.28 -4.94
C LEU A 413 13.33 -2.36 -4.49
N GLY A 414 13.43 -1.08 -4.83
CA GLY A 414 12.40 -0.12 -4.47
C GLY A 414 12.62 1.24 -5.13
N LYS A 415 11.71 2.16 -4.85
CA LYS A 415 11.84 3.54 -5.32
C LYS A 415 12.84 4.26 -4.41
N ALA A 416 14.05 4.48 -4.91
CA ALA A 416 14.95 5.47 -4.34
C ALA A 416 14.49 6.86 -4.82
N ALA A 417 13.73 7.57 -3.99
CA ALA A 417 13.37 8.96 -4.28
C ALA A 417 14.48 9.87 -3.77
N THR A 418 15.09 10.65 -4.67
CA THR A 418 15.92 11.79 -4.29
C THR A 418 15.03 13.03 -4.28
N LEU A 419 15.15 13.86 -3.24
CA LEU A 419 14.60 15.23 -3.27
C LEU A 419 15.41 16.13 -4.22
N ASN A 420 16.62 15.71 -4.57
CA ASN A 420 17.55 16.39 -5.45
C ASN A 420 17.70 15.58 -6.75
N GLY A 421 16.74 15.70 -7.67
CA GLY A 421 16.82 15.08 -8.99
C GLY A 421 15.60 15.38 -9.86
N ARG A 422 15.78 15.31 -11.18
CA ARG A 422 14.72 15.40 -12.19
C ARG A 422 14.40 13.99 -12.72
N VAL A 423 13.25 13.86 -13.39
CA VAL A 423 12.87 12.62 -14.08
C VAL A 423 13.96 12.27 -15.10
N GLY A 424 14.61 11.12 -14.91
CA GLY A 424 15.72 10.64 -15.74
C GLY A 424 17.09 10.64 -15.05
N ASP A 425 17.23 11.29 -13.89
CA ASP A 425 18.48 11.26 -13.13
C ASP A 425 18.73 9.88 -12.48
N VAL A 426 19.99 9.43 -12.51
CA VAL A 426 20.43 8.18 -11.87
C VAL A 426 21.02 8.50 -10.51
N MET A 427 20.38 8.02 -9.44
CA MET A 427 20.94 8.08 -8.09
C MET A 427 22.01 7.00 -7.93
N ILE A 428 23.26 7.40 -7.70
CA ILE A 428 24.34 6.50 -7.28
C ILE A 428 24.51 6.70 -5.76
N PRO A 429 24.22 5.69 -4.93
CA PRO A 429 24.41 5.80 -3.49
C PRO A 429 25.90 5.85 -3.15
N ASN A 430 26.30 6.84 -2.35
CA ASN A 430 27.70 7.06 -1.96
C ASN A 430 28.08 6.29 -0.67
N VAL A 431 27.11 5.59 -0.07
CA VAL A 431 27.26 4.84 1.18
C VAL A 431 26.60 3.49 0.97
N VAL A 432 27.38 2.43 1.14
CA VAL A 432 26.93 1.02 1.12
C VAL A 432 26.98 0.49 2.54
#